data_AF-A0A2V9W1B6-F1
#
_entry.id   AF-A0A2V9W1B6-F1
#
_cell.length_a   1.000
_cell.length_b   1.000
_cell.length_c   1.000
_cell.angle_alpha   90.00
_cell.angle_beta   90.00
_cell.angle_gamma   90.00
#
_symmetry.space_group_name_H-M   'P 1'
#
loop_
_entity.id
_entity.type
_entity.pdbx_description
1 polymer ?
#
loop_
_entity_poly.entity_id
_entity_poly.type
_entity_poly.pdbx_seq_one_letter_code
_entity_poly.pdbx_strand_id
1 'polypeptide(L)'
;VPSLPEEHVQLLRRFDPLRDEIARFRDFNMLIDSGIIGRVRELKQWLDSSFYHPGVLATVSAYNANFGKKFDELFAKALGEIKTFGQALEEMGGTILTTVDGVEVTVDHVAAIQGKQLLDADYGSTLEKFRRVSKLKKELDRRPPIRRSLLTPVAQTPRTAGGAAAAPRAAKAVTAKAPAVAAVFQPPAVTAQQISAEEAKLRRVEESIRVFVRVADPKYRQVVPMRFFNLTLTTAEADAYSASYLEEKSLRADMARTLIRMVSISGRISTELEELKRSQKMSSLWKLHADSVVVLLDMASTSTEDAGGIAKSAEQNGAGPAARAIHESAQKLRNHADVAVKTLANVS
;
A
#
# COMPACT_ATOMS: atom_id res chain seq x y z
N VAL A 1 16.90 -5.99 24.95
CA VAL A 1 15.78 -6.85 24.51
C VAL A 1 16.08 -8.27 25.00
N PRO A 2 15.11 -8.99 25.58
CA PRO A 2 15.31 -10.36 26.04
C PRO A 2 15.79 -11.26 24.90
N SER A 3 16.64 -12.24 25.21
CA SER A 3 17.16 -13.19 24.24
C SER A 3 16.04 -14.11 23.73
N LEU A 4 16.04 -14.37 22.42
CA LEU A 4 15.05 -15.25 21.80
C LEU A 4 15.41 -16.71 22.12
N PRO A 5 14.44 -17.57 22.51
CA PRO A 5 14.70 -19.00 22.70
C PRO A 5 15.26 -19.66 21.44
N GLU A 6 16.20 -20.59 21.58
CA GLU A 6 16.85 -21.25 20.45
C GLU A 6 15.85 -21.99 19.54
N GLU A 7 14.80 -22.57 20.12
CA GLU A 7 13.70 -23.21 19.38
C GLU A 7 13.01 -22.21 18.43
N HIS A 8 12.79 -20.98 18.90
CA HIS A 8 12.17 -19.92 18.09
C HIS A 8 13.14 -19.39 17.03
N VAL A 9 14.45 -19.36 17.31
CA VAL A 9 15.48 -19.07 16.29
C VAL A 9 15.44 -20.11 15.18
N GLN A 10 15.30 -21.39 15.51
CA GLN A 10 15.18 -22.47 14.52
C GLN A 10 13.87 -22.37 13.71
N LEU A 11 12.76 -21.97 14.34
CA LEU A 11 11.50 -21.68 13.63
C LEU A 11 11.66 -20.52 12.64
N LEU A 12 12.37 -19.45 13.00
CA LEU A 12 12.62 -18.32 12.09
C LEU A 12 13.36 -18.74 10.82
N ARG A 13 14.32 -19.66 10.92
CA ARG A 13 15.03 -20.18 9.74
C ARG A 13 14.11 -20.88 8.73
N ARG A 14 12.93 -21.35 9.14
CA ARG A 14 11.94 -21.96 8.24
C ARG A 14 11.25 -20.94 7.33
N PHE A 15 11.33 -19.64 7.64
CA PHE A 15 10.78 -18.59 6.76
C PHE A 15 11.61 -18.39 5.49
N ASP A 16 12.91 -18.67 5.51
CA ASP A 16 13.79 -18.48 4.35
C ASP A 16 13.36 -19.34 3.14
N PRO A 17 13.18 -20.67 3.27
CA PRO A 17 12.66 -21.50 2.18
C PRO A 17 11.27 -21.07 1.70
N LEU A 18 10.41 -20.60 2.61
CA LEU A 18 9.06 -20.14 2.25
C LEU A 18 9.11 -18.85 1.41
N ARG A 19 10.08 -17.96 1.67
CA ARG A 19 10.32 -16.78 0.83
C ARG A 19 10.78 -17.17 -0.58
N ASP A 20 11.66 -18.15 -0.68
CA ASP A 20 12.12 -18.66 -1.97
C ASP A 20 10.98 -19.36 -2.75
N GLU A 21 10.07 -20.03 -2.03
CA GLU A 21 8.88 -20.63 -2.61
C GLU A 21 7.94 -19.57 -3.21
N ILE A 22 7.74 -18.43 -2.54
CA ILE A 22 6.92 -17.31 -3.05
C ILE A 22 7.38 -16.87 -4.44
N ALA A 23 8.70 -16.73 -4.63
CA ALA A 23 9.26 -16.28 -5.90
C ALA A 23 9.01 -17.27 -7.05
N ARG A 24 8.73 -18.56 -6.75
CA ARG A 24 8.51 -19.61 -7.74
C ARG A 24 7.08 -19.70 -8.24
N PHE A 25 6.11 -19.09 -7.54
CA PHE A 25 4.71 -19.10 -8.00
C PHE A 25 4.55 -18.27 -9.27
N ARG A 26 4.12 -18.93 -10.35
CA ARG A 26 3.90 -18.30 -11.67
C ARG A 26 2.47 -17.87 -11.92
N ASP A 27 1.53 -18.53 -11.26
CA ASP A 27 0.10 -18.26 -11.36
C ASP A 27 -0.59 -18.31 -10.00
N PHE A 28 -1.78 -17.73 -9.95
CA PHE A 28 -2.57 -17.61 -8.73
C PHE A 28 -3.05 -18.98 -8.20
N ASN A 29 -3.28 -19.96 -9.07
CA ASN A 29 -3.74 -21.29 -8.67
C ASN A 29 -2.65 -22.04 -7.91
N MET A 30 -1.43 -22.05 -8.42
CA MET A 30 -0.26 -22.62 -7.74
C MET A 30 -0.08 -22.02 -6.35
N LEU A 31 -0.24 -20.70 -6.22
CA LEU A 31 -0.13 -20.03 -4.92
C LEU A 31 -1.22 -20.51 -3.95
N ILE A 32 -2.49 -20.54 -4.37
CA ILE A 32 -3.61 -20.94 -3.51
C ILE A 32 -3.55 -22.43 -3.13
N ASP A 33 -3.16 -23.29 -4.07
CA ASP A 33 -3.11 -24.75 -3.87
C ASP A 33 -1.87 -25.20 -3.07
N SER A 34 -0.80 -24.39 -3.02
CA SER A 34 0.45 -24.71 -2.31
C SER A 34 0.31 -24.92 -0.80
N GLY A 35 -0.82 -24.50 -0.22
CA GLY A 35 -1.03 -24.50 1.23
C GLY A 35 -0.08 -23.58 2.00
N ILE A 36 0.70 -22.71 1.32
CA ILE A 36 1.72 -21.86 1.96
C ILE A 36 1.13 -20.95 3.04
N ILE A 37 -0.11 -20.49 2.84
CA ILE A 37 -0.85 -19.66 3.80
C ILE A 37 -1.09 -20.42 5.11
N GLY A 38 -1.46 -21.70 5.03
CA GLY A 38 -1.69 -22.56 6.20
C GLY A 38 -0.39 -22.81 6.96
N ARG A 39 0.66 -23.24 6.25
CA ARG A 39 1.99 -23.48 6.82
C ARG A 39 2.55 -22.27 7.56
N VAL A 40 2.41 -21.08 6.99
CA VAL A 40 2.89 -19.83 7.63
C VAL A 40 2.04 -19.47 8.85
N ARG A 41 0.73 -19.70 8.80
CA ARG A 41 -0.15 -19.46 9.94
C ARG A 41 0.22 -20.34 11.11
N GLU A 42 0.50 -21.62 10.86
CA GLU A 42 1.03 -22.55 11.85
C GLU A 42 2.35 -22.03 12.40
N LEU A 43 3.36 -21.74 11.57
CA LEU A 43 4.64 -21.21 12.06
C LEU A 43 4.50 -19.95 12.93
N LYS A 44 3.59 -19.03 12.58
CA LYS A 44 3.29 -17.84 13.40
C LYS A 44 2.69 -18.20 14.75
N GLN A 45 1.80 -19.19 14.80
CA GLN A 45 1.18 -19.66 16.03
C GLN A 45 2.20 -20.32 16.97
N TRP A 46 3.19 -21.03 16.42
CA TRP A 46 4.24 -21.67 17.21
C TRP A 46 5.21 -20.68 17.86
N LEU A 47 5.31 -19.45 17.35
CA LEU A 47 6.13 -18.39 17.96
C LEU A 47 5.51 -17.80 19.24
N ASP A 48 4.20 -17.99 19.44
CA ASP A 48 3.43 -17.58 20.62
C ASP A 48 3.83 -16.19 21.17
N SER A 49 4.22 -16.09 22.43
CA SER A 49 4.61 -14.82 23.08
C SER A 49 5.84 -14.17 22.46
N SER A 50 6.72 -14.96 21.83
CA SER A 50 7.89 -14.44 21.11
C SER A 50 7.55 -13.80 19.77
N PHE A 51 6.30 -13.90 19.31
CA PHE A 51 5.85 -13.21 18.10
C PHE A 51 6.10 -11.70 18.14
N TYR A 52 6.05 -11.09 19.33
CA TYR A 52 6.26 -9.65 19.53
C TYR A 52 7.74 -9.27 19.67
N HIS A 53 8.66 -10.22 19.62
CA HIS A 53 10.09 -9.94 19.65
C HIS A 53 10.51 -9.21 18.36
N PRO A 54 11.27 -8.10 18.40
CA PRO A 54 11.64 -7.33 17.21
C PRO A 54 12.32 -8.14 16.11
N GLY A 55 13.20 -9.08 16.49
CA GLY A 55 13.85 -9.98 15.53
C GLY A 55 12.87 -10.94 14.84
N VAL A 56 11.85 -11.43 15.56
CA VAL A 56 10.79 -12.29 15.00
C VAL A 56 9.91 -11.46 14.06
N LEU A 57 9.50 -10.28 14.52
CA LEU A 57 8.72 -9.33 13.75
C LEU A 57 9.43 -8.94 12.44
N ALA A 58 10.76 -8.81 12.42
CA ALA A 58 11.52 -8.52 11.20
C ALA A 58 11.48 -9.64 10.17
N THR A 59 11.67 -10.88 10.60
CA THR A 59 11.57 -12.02 9.68
C THR A 59 10.14 -12.16 9.14
N VAL A 60 9.14 -12.04 10.03
CA VAL A 60 7.73 -12.19 9.66
C VAL A 60 7.22 -11.03 8.80
N SER A 61 7.61 -9.78 9.10
CA SER A 61 7.23 -8.61 8.30
C SER A 61 7.80 -8.69 6.89
N ALA A 62 9.07 -9.07 6.76
CA ALA A 62 9.72 -9.25 5.47
C ALA A 62 9.08 -10.40 4.67
N TYR A 63 8.70 -11.50 5.32
CA TYR A 63 7.91 -12.54 4.68
C TYR A 63 6.56 -11.98 4.19
N ASN A 64 5.80 -11.33 5.07
CA ASN A 64 4.46 -10.81 4.75
C ASN A 64 4.50 -9.79 3.60
N ALA A 65 5.50 -8.91 3.57
CA ALA A 65 5.67 -7.93 2.49
C ALA A 65 5.93 -8.61 1.14
N ASN A 66 6.80 -9.63 1.10
CA ASN A 66 7.08 -10.38 -0.13
C ASN A 66 5.87 -11.20 -0.59
N PHE A 67 5.21 -11.89 0.36
CA PHE A 67 4.00 -12.65 0.07
C PHE A 67 2.89 -11.75 -0.46
N GLY A 68 2.59 -10.64 0.22
CA GLY A 68 1.55 -9.69 -0.17
C GLY A 68 1.80 -9.14 -1.57
N LYS A 69 3.01 -8.65 -1.85
CA LYS A 69 3.38 -8.17 -3.19
C LYS A 69 3.13 -9.22 -4.27
N LYS A 70 3.56 -10.47 -4.05
CA LYS A 70 3.40 -11.54 -5.03
C LYS A 70 1.93 -11.98 -5.17
N PHE A 71 1.20 -12.01 -4.06
CA PHE A 71 -0.21 -12.31 -4.03
C PHE A 71 -0.98 -11.28 -4.85
N ASP A 72 -0.76 -9.99 -4.62
CA ASP A 72 -1.41 -8.88 -5.32
C ASP A 72 -1.13 -8.95 -6.84
N GLU A 73 0.12 -9.19 -7.23
CA GLU A 73 0.54 -9.36 -8.63
C GLU A 73 -0.23 -10.51 -9.31
N LEU A 74 -0.20 -11.70 -8.70
CA LEU A 74 -0.83 -12.89 -9.28
C LEU A 74 -2.36 -12.78 -9.26
N PHE A 75 -2.92 -12.20 -8.22
CA PHE A 75 -4.36 -11.97 -8.09
C PHE A 75 -4.86 -10.97 -9.13
N ALA A 76 -4.17 -9.83 -9.30
CA ALA A 76 -4.53 -8.83 -10.31
C ALA A 76 -4.47 -9.42 -11.73
N LYS A 77 -3.44 -10.25 -12.01
CA LYS A 77 -3.33 -10.97 -13.28
C LYS A 77 -4.50 -11.93 -13.50
N ALA A 78 -4.81 -12.78 -12.52
CA ALA A 78 -5.91 -13.73 -12.61
C ALA A 78 -7.26 -13.02 -12.78
N LEU A 79 -7.50 -11.94 -12.04
CA LEU A 79 -8.73 -11.16 -12.15
C LEU A 79 -8.84 -10.48 -13.53
N GLY A 80 -7.74 -9.98 -14.08
CA GLY A 80 -7.69 -9.43 -15.43
C GLY A 80 -8.09 -10.45 -16.49
N GLU A 81 -7.50 -11.65 -16.43
CA GLU A 81 -7.82 -12.74 -17.38
C GLU A 81 -9.29 -13.17 -17.30
N ILE A 82 -9.84 -13.28 -16.08
CA ILE A 82 -11.26 -13.61 -15.88
C ILE A 82 -12.16 -12.50 -16.45
N LYS A 83 -11.82 -11.22 -16.26
CA LYS A 83 -12.59 -10.09 -16.81
C LYS A 83 -12.56 -10.06 -18.33
N THR A 84 -11.39 -10.21 -18.95
CA THR A 84 -11.26 -10.26 -20.42
C THR A 84 -12.07 -11.42 -20.99
N PHE A 85 -12.08 -12.57 -20.32
CA PHE A 85 -12.90 -13.69 -20.75
C PHE A 85 -14.41 -13.42 -20.62
N GLY A 86 -14.84 -12.82 -19.51
CA GLY A 86 -16.23 -12.40 -19.32
C GLY A 86 -16.72 -11.48 -20.44
N GLN A 87 -15.92 -10.48 -20.79
CA GLN A 87 -16.20 -9.56 -21.90
C GLN A 87 -16.30 -10.28 -23.25
N ALA A 88 -15.33 -11.16 -23.56
CA ALA A 88 -15.36 -11.91 -24.81
C ALA A 88 -16.60 -12.83 -24.92
N LEU A 89 -17.05 -13.41 -23.81
CA LEU A 89 -18.26 -14.23 -23.79
C LEU A 89 -19.54 -13.41 -23.97
N GLU A 90 -19.61 -12.25 -23.34
CA GLU A 90 -20.71 -11.30 -23.52
C GLU A 90 -20.82 -10.86 -25.00
N GLU A 91 -19.68 -10.54 -25.64
CA GLU A 91 -19.61 -10.20 -27.08
C GLU A 91 -20.07 -11.34 -27.99
N MET A 92 -19.87 -12.60 -27.59
CA MET A 92 -20.33 -13.78 -28.33
C MET A 92 -21.77 -14.21 -27.97
N GLY A 93 -22.48 -13.46 -27.13
CA GLY A 93 -23.82 -13.82 -26.66
C GLY A 93 -23.85 -15.08 -25.78
N GLY A 94 -22.70 -15.50 -25.25
CA GLY A 94 -22.57 -16.65 -24.37
C GLY A 94 -22.61 -16.23 -22.90
N THR A 95 -23.39 -16.94 -22.08
CA THR A 95 -23.38 -16.73 -20.63
C THR A 95 -22.35 -17.67 -19.99
N ILE A 96 -21.51 -17.16 -19.08
CA ILE A 96 -20.78 -18.03 -18.12
C ILE A 96 -21.83 -18.60 -17.17
N LEU A 97 -22.44 -19.72 -17.55
CA LEU A 97 -23.16 -20.57 -16.60
C LEU A 97 -22.14 -21.59 -16.10
N THR A 98 -21.35 -21.21 -15.10
CA THR A 98 -20.62 -22.19 -14.29
C THR A 98 -21.19 -22.20 -12.89
N THR A 99 -21.66 -23.38 -12.50
CA THR A 99 -22.18 -23.66 -11.16
C THR A 99 -20.98 -23.94 -10.26
N VAL A 100 -20.54 -22.95 -9.48
CA VAL A 100 -19.48 -23.14 -8.48
C VAL A 100 -20.17 -23.23 -7.12
N ASP A 101 -20.10 -24.41 -6.49
CA ASP A 101 -20.71 -24.72 -5.18
C ASP A 101 -22.24 -24.47 -5.10
N GLY A 102 -22.98 -24.76 -6.18
CA GLY A 102 -24.45 -24.60 -6.23
C GLY A 102 -24.94 -23.17 -6.46
N VAL A 103 -24.03 -22.21 -6.65
CA VAL A 103 -24.34 -20.82 -6.99
C VAL A 103 -23.98 -20.56 -8.46
N GLU A 104 -24.93 -20.03 -9.22
CA GLU A 104 -24.70 -19.59 -10.60
C GLU A 104 -23.81 -18.35 -10.62
N VAL A 105 -22.57 -18.48 -11.10
CA VAL A 105 -21.65 -17.34 -11.23
C VAL A 105 -21.88 -16.68 -12.59
N THR A 106 -22.79 -15.70 -12.63
CA THR A 106 -23.02 -14.89 -13.84
C THR A 106 -21.88 -13.91 -14.11
N VAL A 107 -21.82 -13.38 -15.34
CA VAL A 107 -20.88 -12.31 -15.75
C VAL A 107 -20.98 -11.10 -14.80
N ASP A 108 -22.17 -10.80 -14.29
CA ASP A 108 -22.40 -9.74 -13.30
C ASP A 108 -21.65 -9.97 -11.99
N HIS A 109 -21.50 -11.22 -11.54
CA HIS A 109 -20.75 -11.53 -10.32
C HIS A 109 -19.25 -11.32 -10.51
N VAL A 110 -18.72 -11.61 -11.70
CA VAL A 110 -17.32 -11.34 -12.06
C VAL A 110 -17.05 -9.84 -12.20
N ALA A 111 -17.99 -9.11 -12.80
CA ALA A 111 -17.96 -7.65 -12.90
C ALA A 111 -18.05 -6.99 -11.51
N ALA A 112 -18.85 -7.56 -10.60
CA ALA A 112 -19.03 -7.11 -9.23
C ALA A 112 -17.84 -7.44 -8.30
N ILE A 113 -16.89 -8.31 -8.71
CA ILE A 113 -15.63 -8.48 -7.96
C ILE A 113 -14.79 -7.22 -8.13
N GLN A 114 -15.00 -6.28 -7.21
CA GLN A 114 -14.14 -5.13 -7.04
C GLN A 114 -12.81 -5.60 -6.46
N GLY A 115 -11.84 -5.87 -7.35
CA GLY A 115 -10.51 -6.37 -6.98
C GLY A 115 -9.83 -5.55 -5.87
N LYS A 116 -10.04 -4.23 -5.86
CA LYS A 116 -9.53 -3.34 -4.82
C LYS A 116 -10.19 -3.58 -3.45
N GLN A 117 -11.51 -3.74 -3.40
CA GLN A 117 -12.22 -4.05 -2.15
C GLN A 117 -11.91 -5.46 -1.61
N LEU A 118 -11.58 -6.42 -2.47
CA LEU A 118 -11.16 -7.76 -2.04
C LEU A 118 -9.76 -7.76 -1.42
N LEU A 119 -8.87 -6.92 -1.95
CA LEU A 119 -7.50 -6.74 -1.44
C LEU A 119 -7.49 -5.93 -0.12
N ASP A 120 -8.44 -5.01 0.05
CA ASP A 120 -8.57 -4.16 1.25
C ASP A 120 -9.28 -4.88 2.43
N ALA A 121 -9.86 -6.07 2.22
CA ALA A 121 -10.61 -6.81 3.22
C ALA A 121 -9.80 -7.93 3.89
N ASP A 122 -10.08 -8.22 5.17
CA ASP A 122 -9.34 -9.19 5.98
C ASP A 122 -9.22 -10.56 5.30
N TYR A 123 -7.96 -10.97 5.06
CA TYR A 123 -7.56 -12.22 4.38
C TYR A 123 -8.30 -13.48 4.84
N GLY A 124 -8.70 -13.54 6.12
CA GLY A 124 -9.45 -14.68 6.67
C GLY A 124 -10.88 -14.79 6.14
N SER A 125 -11.57 -13.67 5.96
CA SER A 125 -12.94 -13.60 5.43
C SER A 125 -13.00 -13.60 3.89
N THR A 126 -11.88 -13.28 3.24
CA THR A 126 -11.75 -13.21 1.78
C THR A 126 -11.10 -14.46 1.17
N LEU A 127 -10.50 -15.36 1.96
CA LEU A 127 -9.90 -16.60 1.49
C LEU A 127 -10.84 -17.44 0.62
N GLU A 128 -12.11 -17.56 1.01
CA GLU A 128 -13.11 -18.28 0.23
C GLU A 128 -13.38 -17.59 -1.11
N LYS A 129 -13.42 -16.26 -1.13
CA LYS A 129 -13.57 -15.47 -2.35
C LYS A 129 -12.35 -15.63 -3.27
N PHE A 130 -11.14 -15.68 -2.71
CA PHE A 130 -9.91 -15.99 -3.45
C PHE A 130 -9.92 -17.42 -4.01
N ARG A 131 -10.38 -18.40 -3.25
CA ARG A 131 -10.58 -19.77 -3.74
C ARG A 131 -11.61 -19.82 -4.87
N ARG A 132 -12.69 -19.04 -4.81
CA ARG A 132 -13.66 -18.91 -5.92
C ARG A 132 -13.01 -18.34 -7.18
N VAL A 133 -12.19 -17.29 -7.05
CA VAL A 133 -11.41 -16.74 -8.17
C VAL A 133 -10.45 -17.77 -8.76
N SER A 134 -9.77 -18.55 -7.91
CA SER A 134 -8.91 -19.65 -8.36
C SER A 134 -9.70 -20.75 -9.09
N LYS A 135 -10.86 -21.19 -8.58
CA LYS A 135 -11.74 -22.15 -9.25
C LYS A 135 -12.20 -21.63 -10.62
N LEU A 136 -12.66 -20.39 -10.71
CA LEU A 136 -13.05 -19.73 -11.96
C LEU A 136 -11.90 -19.71 -12.96
N LYS A 137 -10.69 -19.38 -12.51
CA LYS A 137 -9.51 -19.42 -13.38
C LYS A 137 -9.17 -20.85 -13.85
N LYS A 138 -9.28 -21.86 -12.99
CA LYS A 138 -9.07 -23.26 -13.39
C LYS A 138 -10.09 -23.71 -14.44
N GLU A 139 -11.34 -23.26 -14.34
CA GLU A 139 -12.37 -23.54 -15.34
C GLU A 139 -12.10 -22.81 -16.66
N LEU A 140 -11.61 -21.58 -16.60
CA LEU A 140 -11.13 -20.83 -17.76
C LEU A 140 -9.98 -21.57 -18.47
N ASP A 141 -8.96 -21.98 -17.73
CA ASP A 141 -7.78 -22.67 -18.26
C ASP A 141 -8.12 -24.06 -18.86
N ARG A 142 -9.23 -24.69 -18.42
CA ARG A 142 -9.73 -25.97 -18.95
C ARG A 142 -10.52 -25.84 -20.25
N ARG A 143 -11.05 -24.66 -20.59
CA ARG A 143 -11.80 -24.47 -21.83
C ARG A 143 -10.82 -24.24 -22.99
N PRO A 144 -11.02 -24.88 -24.17
CA PRO A 144 -10.17 -24.63 -25.33
C PRO A 144 -10.14 -23.12 -25.63
N PRO A 145 -8.97 -22.55 -26.00
CA PRO A 145 -8.87 -21.12 -26.30
C PRO A 145 -9.86 -20.81 -27.41
N ILE A 146 -10.90 -20.04 -27.07
CA ILE A 146 -11.85 -19.51 -28.04
C ILE A 146 -11.00 -18.81 -29.10
N ARG A 147 -11.16 -19.27 -30.34
CA ARG A 147 -10.29 -19.02 -31.48
C ARG A 147 -9.76 -17.58 -31.51
N ARG A 148 -8.46 -17.42 -31.28
CA ARG A 148 -7.68 -16.19 -31.55
C ARG A 148 -7.69 -15.75 -33.03
N SER A 149 -8.50 -16.36 -33.90
CA SER A 149 -8.49 -16.16 -35.35
C SER A 149 -9.61 -15.26 -35.90
N LEU A 150 -10.37 -14.55 -35.06
CA LEU A 150 -11.45 -13.65 -35.52
C LEU A 150 -11.30 -12.18 -35.06
N LEU A 151 -10.22 -11.84 -34.37
CA LEU A 151 -9.88 -10.44 -34.08
C LEU A 151 -9.16 -9.81 -35.28
N THR A 152 -9.86 -9.72 -36.40
CA THR A 152 -9.53 -8.81 -37.50
C THR A 152 -10.61 -7.72 -37.50
N PRO A 153 -10.28 -6.44 -37.27
CA PRO A 153 -11.29 -5.40 -37.20
C PRO A 153 -11.83 -5.14 -38.62
N VAL A 154 -13.07 -5.54 -38.89
CA VAL A 154 -13.80 -5.08 -40.07
C VAL A 154 -14.37 -3.70 -39.74
N ALA A 155 -13.82 -2.70 -40.41
CA ALA A 155 -14.29 -1.32 -40.40
C ALA A 155 -15.79 -1.22 -40.71
N GLN A 156 -16.53 -0.48 -39.90
CA GLN A 156 -17.89 -0.05 -40.23
C GLN A 156 -17.90 1.45 -40.54
N THR A 157 -18.35 1.76 -41.74
CA THR A 157 -18.67 3.09 -42.27
C THR A 157 -20.01 3.59 -41.75
N PRO A 158 -20.25 4.92 -41.73
CA PRO A 158 -21.41 5.51 -41.09
C PRO A 158 -22.61 5.58 -42.04
N ARG A 159 -23.82 5.45 -41.49
CA ARG A 159 -25.06 5.81 -42.20
C ARG A 159 -25.87 6.81 -41.38
N THR A 160 -25.94 8.01 -41.96
CA THR A 160 -26.87 9.10 -41.69
C THR A 160 -28.29 8.71 -42.12
N ALA A 161 -29.31 9.18 -41.39
CA ALA A 161 -30.55 9.72 -41.96
C ALA A 161 -31.48 10.33 -40.89
N GLY A 162 -31.98 11.53 -41.19
CA GLY A 162 -33.40 11.86 -41.04
C GLY A 162 -33.84 12.52 -39.74
N GLY A 163 -33.93 13.86 -39.74
CA GLY A 163 -34.69 14.61 -38.74
C GLY A 163 -36.16 14.77 -39.10
N ALA A 164 -36.98 15.12 -38.09
CA ALA A 164 -38.11 16.05 -38.23
C ALA A 164 -38.67 16.46 -36.84
N ALA A 165 -38.61 17.76 -36.60
CA ALA A 165 -39.54 18.65 -35.90
C ALA A 165 -40.38 18.17 -34.69
N ALA A 166 -40.18 18.85 -33.56
CA ALA A 166 -41.28 19.34 -32.72
C ALA A 166 -40.85 20.65 -32.00
N ALA A 167 -41.64 21.71 -32.19
CA ALA A 167 -41.47 23.03 -31.60
C ALA A 167 -41.95 23.08 -30.13
N PRO A 168 -41.67 24.16 -29.37
CA PRO A 168 -41.37 24.08 -27.94
C PRO A 168 -42.56 24.44 -27.05
N ARG A 169 -42.53 23.98 -25.78
CA ARG A 169 -43.35 24.54 -24.71
C ARG A 169 -42.49 24.98 -23.53
N ALA A 170 -42.72 26.23 -23.15
CA ALA A 170 -42.00 27.02 -22.17
C ALA A 170 -41.90 26.36 -20.79
N ALA A 171 -40.67 26.24 -20.27
CA ALA A 171 -40.39 26.05 -18.85
C ALA A 171 -40.08 27.42 -18.22
N LYS A 172 -40.82 27.71 -17.15
CA LYS A 172 -40.68 28.93 -16.33
C LYS A 172 -39.29 28.98 -15.69
N ALA A 173 -38.76 30.19 -15.65
CA ALA A 173 -37.54 30.56 -14.97
C ALA A 173 -37.55 30.13 -13.49
N VAL A 174 -36.53 29.37 -13.09
CA VAL A 174 -36.07 29.30 -11.71
C VAL A 174 -34.74 30.04 -11.67
N THR A 175 -34.69 31.03 -10.79
CA THR A 175 -33.57 31.93 -10.52
C THR A 175 -32.26 31.17 -10.35
N ALA A 176 -31.26 31.53 -11.17
CA ALA A 176 -29.90 31.06 -11.04
C ALA A 176 -29.32 31.51 -9.69
N LYS A 177 -29.15 30.57 -8.75
CA LYS A 177 -28.24 30.76 -7.62
C LYS A 177 -26.84 30.52 -8.17
N ALA A 178 -26.01 31.55 -8.11
CA ALA A 178 -24.62 31.51 -8.54
C ALA A 178 -23.91 30.25 -8.00
N PRO A 179 -23.03 29.60 -8.79
CA PRO A 179 -22.25 28.48 -8.29
C PRO A 179 -21.43 28.98 -7.11
N ALA A 180 -21.70 28.41 -5.93
CA ALA A 180 -20.86 28.61 -4.77
C ALA A 180 -19.45 28.17 -5.16
N VAL A 181 -18.53 29.12 -5.13
CA VAL A 181 -17.10 28.88 -5.28
C VAL A 181 -16.76 27.72 -4.34
N ALA A 182 -16.22 26.63 -4.89
CA ALA A 182 -15.78 25.49 -4.11
C ALA A 182 -14.93 26.01 -2.95
N ALA A 183 -15.31 25.65 -1.72
CA ALA A 183 -14.60 26.07 -0.53
C ALA A 183 -13.14 25.64 -0.67
N VAL A 184 -12.26 26.61 -0.93
CA VAL A 184 -10.83 26.41 -0.86
C VAL A 184 -10.54 26.08 0.59
N PHE A 185 -10.20 24.82 0.86
CA PHE A 185 -9.73 24.37 2.16
C PHE A 185 -8.56 25.27 2.59
N GLN A 186 -8.81 26.20 3.51
CA GLN A 186 -7.76 26.94 4.19
C GLN A 186 -7.38 26.10 5.41
N PRO A 187 -6.21 25.42 5.40
CA PRO A 187 -5.78 24.68 6.58
C PRO A 187 -5.68 25.64 7.77
N PRO A 188 -6.16 25.25 8.96
CA PRO A 188 -5.98 26.06 10.16
C PRO A 188 -4.49 26.33 10.38
N ALA A 189 -4.14 27.55 10.79
CA ALA A 189 -2.75 27.92 11.06
C ALA A 189 -2.14 26.91 12.04
N VAL A 190 -1.09 26.20 11.60
CA VAL A 190 -0.37 25.22 12.40
C VAL A 190 0.24 25.93 13.60
N THR A 191 -0.17 25.55 14.80
CA THR A 191 0.32 26.17 16.04
C THR A 191 1.63 25.51 16.50
N ALA A 192 2.49 26.28 17.17
CA ALA A 192 3.73 25.74 17.76
C ALA A 192 3.47 24.60 18.77
N GLN A 193 2.33 24.64 19.46
CA GLN A 193 1.93 23.57 20.38
C GLN A 193 1.59 22.27 19.65
N GLN A 194 0.92 22.35 18.49
CA GLN A 194 0.65 21.18 17.64
C GLN A 194 1.93 20.58 17.07
N ILE A 195 2.86 21.42 16.59
CA ILE A 195 4.19 20.98 16.13
C ILE A 195 4.90 20.25 17.27
N SER A 196 4.97 20.83 18.46
CA SER A 196 5.64 20.22 19.62
C SER A 196 5.03 18.86 20.02
N ALA A 197 3.69 18.74 19.96
CA ALA A 197 3.00 17.49 20.22
C ALA A 197 3.33 16.41 19.17
N GLU A 198 3.39 16.77 17.89
CA GLU A 198 3.80 15.84 16.83
C GLU A 198 5.29 15.51 16.89
N GLU A 199 6.16 16.44 17.29
CA GLU A 199 7.58 16.15 17.52
C GLU A 199 7.80 15.08 18.59
N ALA A 200 7.07 15.17 19.70
CA ALA A 200 7.16 14.17 20.76
C ALA A 200 6.73 12.78 20.27
N LYS A 201 5.72 12.71 19.38
CA LYS A 201 5.29 11.47 18.74
C LYS A 201 6.32 10.95 17.74
N LEU A 202 6.94 11.82 16.95
CA LEU A 202 8.00 11.46 16.01
C LEU A 202 9.20 10.86 16.73
N ARG A 203 9.66 11.45 17.85
CA ARG A 203 10.78 10.88 18.63
C ARG A 203 10.49 9.46 19.13
N ARG A 204 9.23 9.16 19.48
CA ARG A 204 8.82 7.79 19.86
C ARG A 204 8.86 6.83 18.67
N VAL A 205 8.45 7.30 17.48
CA VAL A 205 8.53 6.52 16.24
C VAL A 205 9.99 6.28 15.86
N GLU A 206 10.83 7.31 15.91
CA GLU A 206 12.28 7.24 15.66
C GLU A 206 12.93 6.17 16.55
N GLU A 207 12.70 6.24 17.87
CA GLU A 207 13.28 5.28 18.81
C GLU A 207 12.75 3.86 18.61
N SER A 208 11.44 3.71 18.35
CA SER A 208 10.84 2.41 18.06
C SER A 208 11.47 1.75 16.83
N ILE A 209 11.61 2.50 15.73
CA ILE A 209 12.26 2.03 14.50
C ILE A 209 13.72 1.71 14.80
N ARG A 210 14.42 2.56 15.56
CA ARG A 210 15.83 2.37 15.91
C ARG A 210 16.07 1.07 16.68
N VAL A 211 15.28 0.82 17.72
CA VAL A 211 15.35 -0.42 18.52
C VAL A 211 15.07 -1.63 17.62
N PHE A 212 14.06 -1.54 16.76
CA PHE A 212 13.72 -2.60 15.83
C PHE A 212 14.88 -2.92 14.87
N VAL A 213 15.40 -1.91 14.18
CA VAL A 213 16.46 -2.08 13.17
C VAL A 213 17.74 -2.65 13.77
N ARG A 214 18.07 -2.28 15.02
CA ARG A 214 19.26 -2.78 15.74
C ARG A 214 19.16 -4.23 16.19
N VAL A 215 17.95 -4.71 16.46
CA VAL A 215 17.70 -6.08 16.94
C VAL A 215 17.37 -7.02 15.78
N ALA A 216 16.81 -6.48 14.70
CA ALA A 216 16.50 -7.23 13.50
C ALA A 216 17.79 -7.77 12.85
N ASP A 217 17.66 -8.95 12.24
CA ASP A 217 18.70 -9.50 11.37
C ASP A 217 19.02 -8.49 10.24
N PRO A 218 20.31 -8.23 9.93
CA PRO A 218 20.72 -7.36 8.83
C PRO A 218 20.05 -7.63 7.48
N LYS A 219 19.64 -8.87 7.21
CA LYS A 219 18.89 -9.27 6.00
C LYS A 219 17.45 -8.74 5.97
N TYR A 220 16.87 -8.48 7.13
CA TYR A 220 15.43 -8.22 7.32
C TYR A 220 15.10 -6.84 7.87
N ARG A 221 16.08 -6.13 8.40
CA ARG A 221 15.91 -4.80 9.04
C ARG A 221 15.35 -3.69 8.14
N GLN A 222 15.27 -3.90 6.83
CA GLN A 222 14.66 -2.95 5.89
C GLN A 222 13.13 -2.94 5.92
N VAL A 223 12.47 -3.94 6.53
CA VAL A 223 11.00 -4.01 6.58
C VAL A 223 10.55 -3.88 8.03
N VAL A 224 10.18 -2.67 8.42
CA VAL A 224 9.75 -2.35 9.79
C VAL A 224 8.23 -2.48 9.88
N PRO A 225 7.70 -3.42 10.68
CA PRO A 225 6.27 -3.54 10.88
C PRO A 225 5.76 -2.35 11.70
N MET A 226 4.81 -1.62 11.10
CA MET A 226 4.05 -0.57 11.76
C MET A 226 2.67 -1.13 12.13
N ARG A 227 1.86 -0.33 12.84
CA ARG A 227 0.55 -0.75 13.32
C ARG A 227 -0.38 -1.25 12.21
N PHE A 228 -0.36 -0.61 11.04
CA PHE A 228 -1.30 -0.89 9.94
C PHE A 228 -0.64 -1.30 8.62
N PHE A 229 0.68 -1.19 8.52
CA PHE A 229 1.43 -1.40 7.28
C PHE A 229 2.87 -1.79 7.60
N ASN A 230 3.63 -2.17 6.57
CA ASN A 230 5.08 -2.36 6.71
C ASN A 230 5.79 -1.14 6.11
N LEU A 231 6.59 -0.46 6.93
CA LEU A 231 7.46 0.62 6.48
C LEU A 231 8.71 0.01 5.86
N THR A 232 8.88 0.21 4.55
CA THR A 232 10.08 -0.21 3.83
C THR A 232 11.14 0.86 3.92
N LEU A 233 12.35 0.50 4.34
CA LEU A 233 13.51 1.36 4.42
C LEU A 233 14.46 1.09 3.25
N THR A 234 15.10 2.13 2.74
CA THR A 234 16.27 1.97 1.88
C THR A 234 17.46 1.45 2.71
N THR A 235 18.50 0.94 2.04
CA THR A 235 19.72 0.50 2.74
C THR A 235 20.33 1.64 3.56
N ALA A 236 20.41 2.85 2.98
CA ALA A 236 20.96 4.01 3.65
C ALA A 236 20.11 4.46 4.85
N GLU A 237 18.78 4.39 4.74
CA GLU A 237 17.86 4.66 5.87
C GLU A 237 18.09 3.65 7.00
N ALA A 238 18.16 2.35 6.71
CA ALA A 238 18.40 1.31 7.71
C ALA A 238 19.79 1.44 8.39
N ASP A 239 20.82 1.82 7.63
CA ASP A 239 22.15 2.10 8.17
C ASP A 239 22.15 3.34 9.08
N ALA A 240 21.41 4.38 8.72
CA ALA A 240 21.26 5.57 9.55
C ALA A 240 20.67 5.24 10.94
N TYR A 241 19.62 4.40 11.00
CA TYR A 241 19.06 3.93 12.28
C TYR A 241 20.04 3.07 13.09
N SER A 242 20.96 2.37 12.41
CA SER A 242 21.99 1.56 13.06
C SER A 242 23.18 2.40 13.57
N ALA A 243 23.33 3.65 13.11
CA ALA A 243 24.47 4.49 13.40
C ALA A 243 24.65 4.78 14.91
N SER A 244 25.90 4.71 15.37
CA SER A 244 26.34 5.10 16.72
C SER A 244 26.76 6.57 16.82
N TYR A 245 26.96 7.23 15.68
CA TYR A 245 27.53 8.58 15.57
C TYR A 245 26.48 9.71 15.49
N LEU A 246 25.21 9.45 15.84
CA LEU A 246 24.14 10.45 15.68
C LEU A 246 24.34 11.72 16.53
N GLU A 247 25.04 11.58 17.66
CA GLU A 247 25.35 12.69 18.59
C GLU A 247 26.54 13.54 18.13
N GLU A 248 27.26 13.11 17.09
CA GLU A 248 28.40 13.86 16.59
C GLU A 248 27.95 15.12 15.84
N LYS A 249 28.76 16.18 15.93
CA LYS A 249 28.64 17.39 15.10
C LYS A 249 29.42 17.20 13.80
N SER A 250 29.06 16.18 13.04
CA SER A 250 29.73 15.83 11.78
C SER A 250 28.72 15.77 10.65
N LEU A 251 29.16 16.05 9.42
CA LEU A 251 28.31 15.99 8.23
C LEU A 251 27.62 14.61 8.11
N ARG A 252 28.35 13.51 8.39
CA ARG A 252 27.78 12.16 8.39
C ARG A 252 26.64 11.99 9.40
N ALA A 253 26.74 12.61 10.57
CA ALA A 253 25.72 12.56 11.61
C ALA A 253 24.49 13.39 11.22
N ASP A 254 24.71 14.59 10.66
CA ASP A 254 23.63 15.42 10.11
C ASP A 254 22.87 14.67 9.00
N MET A 255 23.59 14.00 8.10
CA MET A 255 22.98 13.19 7.03
C MET A 255 22.15 12.04 7.60
N ALA A 256 22.68 11.30 8.58
CA ALA A 256 21.95 10.20 9.21
C ALA A 256 20.70 10.70 9.97
N ARG A 257 20.81 11.80 10.72
CA ARG A 257 19.67 12.45 11.40
C ARG A 257 18.60 12.90 10.41
N THR A 258 19.00 13.44 9.26
CA THR A 258 18.09 13.88 8.20
C THR A 258 17.31 12.69 7.61
N LEU A 259 17.99 11.58 7.32
CA LEU A 259 17.35 10.35 6.84
C LEU A 259 16.34 9.81 7.86
N ILE A 260 16.74 9.73 9.13
CA ILE A 260 15.86 9.28 10.23
C ILE A 260 14.61 10.15 10.33
N ARG A 261 14.78 11.48 10.26
CA ARG A 261 13.68 12.44 10.35
C ARG A 261 12.67 12.25 9.20
N MET A 262 13.15 12.19 7.95
CA MET A 262 12.28 12.01 6.78
C MET A 262 11.50 10.69 6.83
N VAL A 263 12.16 9.61 7.24
CA VAL A 263 11.52 8.29 7.42
C VAL A 263 10.43 8.35 8.48
N SER A 264 10.71 9.00 9.62
CA SER A 264 9.77 9.06 10.74
C SER A 264 8.54 9.88 10.41
N ILE A 265 8.71 11.00 9.70
CA ILE A 265 7.58 11.78 9.17
C ILE A 265 6.77 10.93 8.19
N SER A 266 7.42 10.24 7.24
CA SER A 266 6.74 9.37 6.26
C SER A 266 5.92 8.26 6.94
N GLY A 267 6.50 7.61 7.95
CA GLY A 267 5.85 6.57 8.74
C GLY A 267 4.67 7.12 9.55
N ARG A 268 4.80 8.33 10.11
CA ARG A 268 3.72 8.98 10.87
C ARG A 268 2.57 9.42 9.96
N ILE A 269 2.85 10.07 8.83
CA ILE A 269 1.84 10.42 7.81
C ILE A 269 1.05 9.17 7.41
N SER A 270 1.75 8.09 7.06
CA SER A 270 1.10 6.84 6.66
C SER A 270 0.23 6.24 7.77
N THR A 271 0.66 6.35 9.04
CA THR A 271 -0.12 5.88 10.19
C THR A 271 -1.39 6.71 10.38
N GLU A 272 -1.29 8.03 10.35
CA GLU A 272 -2.44 8.92 10.51
C GLU A 272 -3.43 8.80 9.35
N LEU A 273 -2.96 8.55 8.12
CA LEU A 273 -3.85 8.28 6.98
C LEU A 273 -4.64 6.99 7.16
N GLU A 274 -4.04 5.93 7.70
CA GLU A 274 -4.76 4.70 7.99
C GLU A 274 -5.78 4.86 9.13
N GLU A 275 -5.44 5.63 10.17
CA GLU A 275 -6.39 5.99 11.24
C GLU A 275 -7.53 6.87 10.71
N LEU A 276 -7.24 7.81 9.82
CA LEU A 276 -8.24 8.69 9.19
C LEU A 276 -9.26 7.87 8.39
N LYS A 277 -8.80 6.93 7.56
CA LYS A 277 -9.69 6.03 6.80
C LYS A 277 -10.61 5.23 7.71
N ARG A 278 -10.11 4.75 8.85
CA ARG A 278 -10.87 3.94 9.81
C ARG A 278 -11.85 4.77 10.64
N SER A 279 -11.47 6.00 10.98
CA SER A 279 -12.26 6.91 11.83
C SER A 279 -13.26 7.75 11.05
N GLN A 280 -13.33 7.64 9.72
CA GLN A 280 -14.23 8.43 8.86
C GLN A 280 -15.71 8.32 9.25
N LYS A 281 -16.13 7.20 9.87
CA LYS A 281 -17.51 6.97 10.33
C LYS A 281 -17.78 7.44 11.77
N MET A 282 -16.75 7.88 12.50
CA MET A 282 -16.83 8.24 13.91
C MET A 282 -16.86 9.77 14.06
N SER A 283 -17.84 10.30 14.80
CA SER A 283 -17.96 11.75 15.00
C SER A 283 -16.73 12.30 15.75
N SER A 284 -16.12 13.38 15.23
CA SER A 284 -14.96 14.14 15.75
C SER A 284 -13.56 13.50 15.70
N LEU A 285 -13.43 12.16 15.72
CA LEU A 285 -12.10 11.51 15.69
C LEU A 285 -11.37 11.70 14.36
N TRP A 286 -12.09 11.63 13.23
CA TRP A 286 -11.50 11.85 11.91
C TRP A 286 -10.84 13.24 11.81
N LYS A 287 -11.40 14.25 12.47
CA LYS A 287 -10.87 15.62 12.46
C LYS A 287 -9.53 15.70 13.19
N LEU A 288 -9.38 15.01 14.32
CA LEU A 288 -8.11 14.95 15.04
C LEU A 288 -6.99 14.37 14.17
N HIS A 289 -7.29 13.30 13.44
CA HIS A 289 -6.34 12.69 12.51
C HIS A 289 -6.05 13.59 11.31
N ALA A 290 -7.07 14.25 10.75
CA ALA A 290 -6.88 15.22 9.67
C ALA A 290 -6.00 16.41 10.09
N ASP A 291 -6.24 16.97 11.27
CA ASP A 291 -5.44 18.07 11.83
C ASP A 291 -3.98 17.62 12.07
N SER A 292 -3.76 16.40 12.57
CA SER A 292 -2.42 15.83 12.71
C SER A 292 -1.69 15.67 11.36
N VAL A 293 -2.40 15.21 10.31
CA VAL A 293 -1.84 15.12 8.96
C VAL A 293 -1.43 16.50 8.43
N VAL A 294 -2.22 17.54 8.66
CA VAL A 294 -1.87 18.92 8.24
C VAL A 294 -0.57 19.38 8.90
N VAL A 295 -0.40 19.14 10.20
CA VAL A 295 0.84 19.48 10.93
C VAL A 295 2.03 18.69 10.37
N LEU A 296 1.85 17.40 10.10
CA LEU A 296 2.91 16.54 9.54
C LEU A 296 3.31 16.95 8.12
N LEU A 297 2.39 17.48 7.32
CA LEU A 297 2.68 18.02 5.99
C LEU A 297 3.55 19.28 6.06
N ASP A 298 3.27 20.18 7.01
CA ASP A 298 4.12 21.34 7.28
C ASP A 298 5.54 20.92 7.68
N MET A 299 5.65 20.00 8.65
CA MET A 299 6.93 19.42 9.07
C MET A 299 7.66 18.69 7.93
N ALA A 300 6.94 18.03 7.03
CA ALA A 300 7.51 17.37 5.85
C ALA A 300 8.11 18.39 4.87
N SER A 301 7.46 19.53 4.68
CA SER A 301 7.96 20.62 3.83
C SER A 301 9.28 21.16 4.38
N THR A 302 9.30 21.58 5.65
CA THR A 302 10.51 22.10 6.32
C THR A 302 11.63 21.07 6.29
N SER A 303 11.34 19.80 6.62
CA SER A 303 12.36 18.74 6.60
C SER A 303 12.92 18.47 5.20
N THR A 304 12.14 18.71 4.14
CA THR A 304 12.59 18.52 2.76
C THR A 304 13.50 19.67 2.31
N GLU A 305 13.22 20.89 2.75
CA GLU A 305 14.06 22.07 2.51
C GLU A 305 15.42 21.92 3.21
N ASP A 306 15.42 21.53 4.49
CA ASP A 306 16.62 21.27 5.29
C ASP A 306 17.47 20.14 4.66
N ALA A 307 16.80 19.06 4.25
CA ALA A 307 17.44 17.95 3.54
C ALA A 307 18.12 18.40 2.24
N GLY A 308 17.51 19.34 1.51
CA GLY A 308 18.10 19.94 0.31
C GLY A 308 19.39 20.70 0.59
N GLY A 309 19.47 21.42 1.72
CA GLY A 309 20.70 22.07 2.17
C GLY A 309 21.81 21.06 2.48
N ILE A 310 21.50 20.03 3.25
CA ILE A 310 22.45 18.99 3.67
C ILE A 310 22.93 18.15 2.47
N ALA A 311 22.04 17.83 1.53
CA ALA A 311 22.40 17.13 0.30
C ALA A 311 23.40 17.92 -0.55
N LYS A 312 23.20 19.24 -0.71
CA LYS A 312 24.14 20.12 -1.42
C LYS A 312 25.50 20.16 -0.72
N SER A 313 25.52 20.28 0.61
CA SER A 313 26.76 20.21 1.38
C SER A 313 27.46 18.85 1.22
N ALA A 314 26.72 17.75 1.19
CA ALA A 314 27.27 16.43 0.95
C ALA A 314 27.87 16.28 -0.45
N GLU A 315 27.22 16.82 -1.49
CA GLU A 315 27.76 16.83 -2.86
C GLU A 315 29.07 17.60 -2.95
N GLN A 316 29.14 18.79 -2.34
CA GLN A 316 30.34 19.63 -2.31
C GLN A 316 31.52 18.97 -1.58
N ASN A 317 31.25 18.14 -0.58
CA ASN A 317 32.25 17.40 0.18
C ASN A 317 32.58 16.01 -0.42
N GLY A 318 32.11 15.71 -1.63
CA GLY A 318 32.40 14.44 -2.31
C GLY A 318 31.59 13.23 -1.80
N ALA A 319 30.61 13.43 -0.92
CA ALA A 319 29.73 12.39 -0.38
C ALA A 319 28.50 12.14 -1.28
N GLY A 320 28.72 12.05 -2.60
CA GLY A 320 27.66 11.89 -3.61
C GLY A 320 26.69 10.71 -3.39
N PRO A 321 27.14 9.51 -2.96
CA PRO A 321 26.23 8.42 -2.64
C PRO A 321 25.24 8.76 -1.51
N ALA A 322 25.71 9.49 -0.50
CA ALA A 322 24.90 9.84 0.65
C ALA A 322 23.95 11.02 0.34
N ALA A 323 24.35 11.96 -0.53
CA ALA A 323 23.45 12.97 -1.07
C ALA A 323 22.31 12.33 -1.90
N ARG A 324 22.61 11.33 -2.74
CA ARG A 324 21.60 10.56 -3.47
C ARG A 324 20.60 9.86 -2.54
N ALA A 325 21.08 9.29 -1.44
CA ALA A 325 20.20 8.66 -0.45
C ALA A 325 19.24 9.69 0.20
N ILE A 326 19.70 10.92 0.44
CA ILE A 326 18.84 12.01 0.93
C ILE A 326 17.79 12.37 -0.12
N HIS A 327 18.18 12.54 -1.39
CA HIS A 327 17.25 12.85 -2.48
C HIS A 327 16.18 11.76 -2.67
N GLU A 328 16.58 10.49 -2.60
CA GLU A 328 15.66 9.34 -2.67
C GLU A 328 14.64 9.36 -1.52
N SER A 329 15.13 9.57 -0.29
CA SER A 329 14.28 9.62 0.90
C SER A 329 13.35 10.85 0.90
N ALA A 330 13.83 11.99 0.40
CA ALA A 330 13.02 13.19 0.20
C ALA A 330 11.93 12.96 -0.85
N GLN A 331 12.25 12.28 -1.95
CA GLN A 331 11.25 11.94 -2.97
C GLN A 331 10.17 11.00 -2.42
N LYS A 332 10.57 10.01 -1.62
CA LYS A 332 9.65 9.12 -0.92
C LYS A 332 8.72 9.89 0.02
N LEU A 333 9.26 10.80 0.82
CA LEU A 333 8.46 11.67 1.70
C LEU A 333 7.46 12.52 0.92
N ARG A 334 7.88 13.12 -0.21
CA ARG A 334 6.96 13.85 -1.12
C ARG A 334 5.84 12.98 -1.64
N ASN A 335 6.14 11.76 -2.08
CA ASN A 335 5.11 10.83 -2.54
C ASN A 335 4.07 10.52 -1.44
N HIS A 336 4.51 10.37 -0.18
CA HIS A 336 3.60 10.21 0.96
C HIS A 336 2.79 11.48 1.24
N ALA A 337 3.41 12.65 1.16
CA ALA A 337 2.75 13.94 1.32
C ALA A 337 1.67 14.15 0.24
N ASP A 338 1.96 13.82 -1.03
CA ASP A 338 1.00 13.92 -2.13
C ASP A 338 -0.23 13.03 -1.91
N VAL A 339 -0.03 11.80 -1.42
CA VAL A 339 -1.14 10.91 -1.06
C VAL A 339 -1.96 11.49 0.09
N ALA A 340 -1.29 12.09 1.08
CA ALA A 340 -1.96 12.71 2.21
C ALA A 340 -2.81 13.91 1.80
N VAL A 341 -2.28 14.81 0.98
CA VAL A 341 -3.00 15.97 0.41
C VAL A 341 -4.24 15.51 -0.36
N LYS A 342 -4.08 14.51 -1.25
CA LYS A 342 -5.22 13.94 -2.01
C LYS A 342 -6.26 13.31 -1.08
N THR A 343 -5.84 12.68 -0.01
CA THR A 343 -6.76 12.05 0.95
C THR A 343 -7.53 13.10 1.74
N LEU A 344 -6.86 14.14 2.24
CA LEU A 344 -7.51 15.24 2.94
C LEU A 344 -8.53 15.98 2.06
N ALA A 345 -8.21 16.18 0.77
CA ALA A 345 -9.12 16.80 -0.18
C ALA A 345 -10.43 16.00 -0.40
N ASN A 346 -10.39 14.68 -0.22
CA ASN A 346 -11.57 13.81 -0.35
C ASN A 346 -12.37 13.67 0.96
N VAL A 347 -11.81 14.10 2.09
CA VAL A 347 -12.45 14.02 3.42
C VAL A 347 -13.07 15.37 3.82
N SER A 348 -12.69 16.46 3.13
CA SER A 348 -13.15 17.83 3.39
C SER A 348 -14.53 18.15 2.83
#